data_AF-A0A7J7HR43-F1
#
_entry.id   AF-A0A7J7HR43-F1
#
_cell.length_a   1.000
_cell.length_b   1.000
_cell.length_c   1.000
_cell.angle_alpha   90.00
_cell.angle_beta   90.00
_cell.angle_gamma   90.00
#
_symmetry.space_group_name_H-M   'P 1'
#
loop_
_entity.id
_entity.type
_entity.pdbx_description
1 polymer ?
#
loop_
_entity_poly.entity_id
_entity_poly.type
_entity_poly.pdbx_seq_one_letter_code
_entity_poly.pdbx_strand_id
1 'polypeptide(L)'
;MEFLANGSSGSEKPLKLLIYGRTGCIGGLLGKLCESRGIDFAYGSGRLENQSSLEADLAAVNPTHVFNAAGVTGPPNADWCESHKTVAIRSNVIGALTLADVCRNKGLILINFGSGCIFEYDPEHQLGSGIGFKEEDEPNFVGSFYSKTKAMVRNE
;
A
#
# COMPACT_ATOMS: atom_id res chain seq x y z
N MET A 1 13.53 -18.50 19.38
CA MET A 1 12.75 -19.36 18.46
C MET A 1 12.80 -18.66 17.12
N GLU A 2 13.76 -19.03 16.29
CA GLU A 2 13.97 -18.44 14.97
C GLU A 2 12.97 -19.06 14.00
N PHE A 3 12.18 -18.22 13.33
CA PHE A 3 11.34 -18.66 12.23
C PHE A 3 12.23 -18.72 10.98
N LEU A 4 12.58 -19.93 10.56
CA LEU A 4 13.22 -20.16 9.26
C LEU A 4 12.19 -19.90 8.15
N ALA A 5 12.55 -19.04 7.20
CA ALA A 5 11.78 -18.87 5.97
C ALA A 5 11.98 -20.09 5.07
N ASN A 6 10.92 -20.85 4.82
CA ASN A 6 10.93 -21.91 3.82
C ASN A 6 10.76 -21.30 2.42
N GLY A 7 11.86 -21.17 1.69
CA GLY A 7 11.89 -20.91 0.26
C GLY A 7 12.98 -21.75 -0.39
N SER A 8 12.60 -22.72 -1.21
CA SER A 8 13.51 -23.69 -1.83
C SER A 8 14.40 -23.05 -2.89
N SER A 9 15.64 -23.53 -2.94
CA SER A 9 16.69 -23.22 -3.91
C SER A 9 16.24 -23.30 -5.39
N GLY A 10 15.97 -22.13 -5.97
CA GLY A 10 16.28 -21.79 -7.36
C GLY A 10 17.27 -20.63 -7.36
N SER A 11 17.95 -20.30 -8.46
CA SER A 11 18.84 -19.13 -8.53
C SER A 11 18.06 -17.81 -8.43
N GLU A 12 17.44 -17.54 -7.28
CA GLU A 12 16.67 -16.34 -7.03
C GLU A 12 17.64 -15.18 -6.80
N LYS A 13 17.49 -14.13 -7.61
CA LYS A 13 18.16 -12.85 -7.32
C LYS A 13 17.88 -12.47 -5.86
N PRO A 14 18.88 -12.00 -5.11
CA PRO A 14 18.68 -11.57 -3.74
C PRO A 14 17.55 -10.52 -3.70
N LEU A 15 16.65 -10.67 -2.73
CA LEU A 15 15.52 -9.77 -2.58
C LEU A 15 16.01 -8.34 -2.36
N LYS A 16 15.49 -7.43 -3.18
CA LYS A 16 15.67 -6.00 -3.03
C LYS A 16 14.33 -5.29 -3.08
N LEU A 17 14.00 -4.52 -2.04
CA LEU A 17 12.69 -3.89 -1.89
C LEU A 17 12.77 -2.38 -2.14
N LEU A 18 11.82 -1.84 -2.89
CA LEU A 18 11.58 -0.40 -2.95
C LEU A 18 10.33 -0.06 -2.13
N ILE A 19 10.48 0.77 -1.10
CA ILE A 19 9.40 1.10 -0.15
C ILE A 19 9.00 2.56 -0.30
N TYR A 20 7.71 2.82 -0.50
CA TYR A 20 7.13 4.16 -0.42
C TYR A 20 6.41 4.35 0.93
N GLY A 21 6.47 5.56 1.49
CA GLY A 21 5.80 5.90 2.76
C GLY A 21 6.72 5.91 4.00
N ARG A 22 8.01 6.25 3.84
CA ARG A 22 9.02 6.31 4.93
C ARG A 22 8.54 7.02 6.21
N THR A 23 7.79 8.11 6.06
CA THR A 23 7.34 8.95 7.18
C THR A 23 6.09 8.39 7.88
N GLY A 24 5.44 7.39 7.31
CA GLY A 24 4.28 6.72 7.88
C GLY A 24 4.66 5.60 8.85
N CYS A 25 3.71 5.19 9.68
CA CYS A 25 3.89 4.12 10.66
C CYS A 25 4.33 2.80 10.01
N ILE A 26 3.58 2.32 9.01
CA ILE A 26 3.86 1.06 8.32
C ILE A 26 5.19 1.13 7.57
N GLY A 27 5.44 2.20 6.80
CA GLY A 27 6.68 2.35 6.04
C GLY A 27 7.92 2.33 6.93
N GLY A 28 7.88 3.04 8.07
CA GLY A 28 8.98 3.02 9.04
C GLY A 28 9.21 1.66 9.70
N LEU A 29 8.14 0.90 9.98
CA LEU A 29 8.25 -0.47 10.50
C LEU A 29 8.83 -1.43 9.45
N LEU A 30 8.44 -1.29 8.18
CA LEU A 30 8.97 -2.12 7.09
C LEU A 30 10.48 -1.95 6.94
N GLY A 31 11.01 -0.72 6.99
CA GLY A 31 12.46 -0.51 6.93
C GLY A 31 13.20 -1.18 8.08
N LYS A 32 12.73 -1.02 9.32
CA LYS A 32 13.32 -1.69 10.49
C LYS A 32 13.29 -3.22 10.36
N LEU A 33 12.21 -3.76 9.79
CA LEU A 33 12.10 -5.20 9.55
C LEU A 33 13.12 -5.66 8.51
N CYS A 34 13.30 -4.91 7.42
CA CYS A 34 14.31 -5.20 6.40
C CYS A 34 15.73 -5.18 6.98
N GLU A 35 16.06 -4.14 7.77
CA GLU A 35 17.34 -4.05 8.51
C GLU A 35 17.56 -5.27 9.41
N SER A 36 16.56 -5.63 10.21
CA SER A 36 16.66 -6.77 11.14
C SER A 36 16.82 -8.12 10.46
N ARG A 37 16.35 -8.26 9.21
CA ARG A 37 16.40 -9.49 8.42
C ARG A 37 17.51 -9.50 7.36
N GLY A 38 18.29 -8.43 7.26
CA GLY A 38 19.33 -8.30 6.24
C GLY A 38 18.81 -8.26 4.80
N ILE A 39 17.58 -7.77 4.60
CA ILE A 39 16.98 -7.62 3.26
C ILE A 39 17.40 -6.27 2.69
N ASP A 40 17.95 -6.23 1.48
CA ASP A 40 18.32 -4.98 0.81
C ASP A 40 17.05 -4.17 0.49
N PHE A 41 17.06 -2.89 0.82
CA PHE A 41 15.92 -2.02 0.57
C PHE A 41 16.33 -0.56 0.36
N ALA A 42 15.49 0.17 -0.35
CA ALA A 42 15.57 1.62 -0.47
C ALA A 42 14.19 2.24 -0.25
N TYR A 43 14.16 3.47 0.26
CA TYR A 43 12.95 4.27 0.23
C TYR A 43 12.87 5.06 -1.07
N GLY A 44 11.71 5.03 -1.71
CA GLY A 44 11.40 5.88 -2.85
C GLY A 44 11.43 7.36 -2.43
N SER A 45 12.00 8.18 -3.29
CA SER A 45 12.09 9.64 -3.11
C SER A 45 11.00 10.38 -3.87
N GLY A 46 10.47 9.74 -4.91
CA GLY A 46 9.43 10.26 -5.78
C GLY A 46 8.08 10.42 -5.10
N ARG A 47 7.33 11.41 -5.58
CA ARG A 47 5.90 11.52 -5.27
C ARG A 47 5.11 10.56 -6.13
N LEU A 48 4.17 9.84 -5.54
CA LEU A 48 3.42 8.80 -6.22
C LEU A 48 2.61 9.31 -7.42
N GLU A 49 2.11 10.54 -7.37
CA GLU A 49 1.41 11.15 -8.50
C GLU A 49 2.33 11.51 -9.68
N ASN A 50 3.66 11.42 -9.54
CA ASN A 50 4.62 11.76 -10.58
C ASN A 50 5.29 10.51 -11.15
N GLN A 51 4.73 10.00 -12.24
CA GLN A 51 5.23 8.83 -12.95
C GLN A 51 6.73 8.87 -13.24
N SER A 52 7.25 10.00 -13.76
CA SER A 52 8.68 10.13 -14.10
C SER A 52 9.60 9.95 -12.89
N SER A 53 9.16 10.38 -11.70
CA SER A 53 9.91 10.19 -10.46
C SER A 53 9.92 8.72 -10.03
N LEU A 54 8.81 8.00 -10.22
CA LEU A 54 8.73 6.57 -9.91
C LEU A 54 9.62 5.75 -10.85
N GLU A 55 9.61 6.08 -12.14
CA GLU A 55 10.47 5.44 -13.13
C GLU A 55 11.95 5.65 -12.82
N ALA A 56 12.33 6.86 -12.39
CA ALA A 56 13.69 7.16 -11.94
C ALA A 56 14.09 6.37 -10.68
N ASP A 57 13.22 6.32 -9.66
CA ASP A 57 13.46 5.53 -8.45
C ASP A 57 13.64 4.04 -8.79
N LEU A 58 12.78 3.49 -9.65
CA LEU A 58 12.85 2.08 -10.08
C LEU A 58 14.12 1.78 -10.90
N ALA A 59 14.54 2.69 -11.77
CA ALA A 59 15.77 2.54 -12.54
C ALA A 59 17.02 2.61 -11.65
N ALA A 60 17.03 3.53 -10.67
CA ALA A 60 18.16 3.70 -9.76
C ALA A 60 18.30 2.54 -8.77
N VAL A 61 17.18 2.04 -8.23
CA VAL A 61 17.18 1.01 -7.20
C VAL A 61 17.26 -0.39 -7.80
N ASN A 62 16.66 -0.59 -8.99
CA ASN A 62 16.49 -1.89 -9.64
C ASN A 62 15.91 -2.95 -8.67
N PRO A 63 14.73 -2.72 -8.09
CA PRO A 63 14.16 -3.60 -7.07
C PRO A 63 13.59 -4.88 -7.67
N THR A 64 13.42 -5.88 -6.81
CA THR A 64 12.66 -7.11 -7.10
C THR A 64 11.17 -6.94 -6.82
N HIS A 65 10.83 -6.17 -5.78
CA HIS A 65 9.47 -5.97 -5.31
C HIS A 65 9.30 -4.52 -4.85
N VAL A 66 8.08 -4.01 -4.94
CA VAL A 66 7.72 -2.67 -4.54
C VAL A 66 6.65 -2.74 -3.44
N PHE A 67 6.82 -1.94 -2.39
CA PHE A 67 5.90 -1.86 -1.26
C PHE A 67 5.33 -0.44 -1.21
N ASN A 68 4.01 -0.31 -1.38
CA ASN A 68 3.30 0.95 -1.22
C ASN A 68 2.66 1.05 0.16
N ALA A 69 3.39 1.61 1.12
CA ALA A 69 2.87 2.03 2.42
C ALA A 69 2.59 3.55 2.46
N ALA A 70 2.61 4.23 1.32
CA ALA A 70 2.28 5.64 1.24
C ALA A 70 0.77 5.85 1.16
N GLY A 71 0.32 6.90 1.83
CA GLY A 71 -1.07 7.30 1.84
C GLY A 71 -1.26 8.42 2.83
N VAL A 72 -2.24 9.28 2.53
CA VAL A 72 -2.65 10.34 3.42
C VAL A 72 -3.86 9.85 4.19
N THR A 73 -3.64 9.59 5.48
CA THR A 73 -4.70 9.47 6.48
C THR A 73 -4.96 10.80 7.17
N GLY A 74 -4.14 11.84 6.92
CA GLY A 74 -4.28 13.17 7.50
C GLY A 74 -3.85 13.27 8.98
N PRO A 75 -3.26 14.39 9.42
CA PRO A 75 -3.00 14.64 10.83
C PRO A 75 -4.20 15.34 11.50
N PRO A 76 -4.62 14.90 12.71
CA PRO A 76 -4.21 13.69 13.41
C PRO A 76 -4.93 12.41 12.93
N ASN A 77 -5.98 12.53 12.10
CA ASN A 77 -6.83 11.43 11.67
C ASN A 77 -7.48 11.65 10.29
N ALA A 78 -8.24 10.63 9.84
CA ALA A 78 -8.90 10.55 8.53
C ALA A 78 -9.87 11.71 8.24
N ASP A 79 -10.42 12.36 9.26
CA ASP A 79 -11.37 13.47 9.09
C ASP A 79 -10.72 14.66 8.37
N TRP A 80 -9.39 14.80 8.46
CA TRP A 80 -8.63 15.79 7.71
C TRP A 80 -8.87 15.70 6.19
N CYS A 81 -9.12 14.50 5.67
CA CYS A 81 -9.42 14.27 4.26
C CYS A 81 -10.75 14.89 3.82
N GLU A 82 -11.69 15.16 4.74
CA GLU A 82 -12.97 15.81 4.42
C GLU A 82 -12.78 17.25 3.93
N SER A 83 -11.80 17.97 4.48
CA SER A 83 -11.47 19.33 4.06
C SER A 83 -10.33 19.39 3.03
N HIS A 84 -9.58 18.30 2.82
CA HIS A 84 -8.40 18.24 1.94
C HIS A 84 -8.52 17.18 0.85
N LYS A 85 -9.71 17.14 0.23
CA LYS A 85 -10.12 16.12 -0.74
C LYS A 85 -9.14 15.98 -1.91
N THR A 86 -8.64 17.09 -2.45
CA THR A 86 -7.70 17.10 -3.58
C THR A 86 -6.37 16.41 -3.24
N VAL A 87 -5.86 16.62 -2.03
CA VAL A 87 -4.62 15.97 -1.56
C VAL A 87 -4.85 14.48 -1.37
N ALA A 88 -5.99 14.11 -0.78
CA ALA A 88 -6.37 12.71 -0.58
C ALA A 88 -6.54 11.98 -1.92
N ILE A 89 -7.26 12.55 -2.90
CA ILE A 89 -7.37 11.96 -4.25
C ILE A 89 -5.99 11.82 -4.90
N ARG A 90 -5.18 12.88 -4.89
CA ARG A 90 -3.87 12.87 -5.54
C ARG A 90 -2.94 11.80 -4.98
N SER A 91 -2.89 11.65 -3.66
CA SER A 91 -2.01 10.68 -3.03
C SER A 91 -2.61 9.27 -2.98
N ASN A 92 -3.85 9.13 -2.52
CA ASN A 92 -4.43 7.80 -2.25
C ASN A 92 -4.96 7.13 -3.51
N VAL A 93 -5.46 7.91 -4.48
CA VAL A 93 -6.05 7.38 -5.72
C VAL A 93 -5.07 7.47 -6.86
N ILE A 94 -4.76 8.69 -7.32
CA ILE A 94 -3.91 8.90 -8.49
C ILE A 94 -2.54 8.28 -8.25
N GLY A 95 -1.89 8.59 -7.14
CA GLY A 95 -0.56 8.07 -6.85
C GLY A 95 -0.50 6.55 -6.72
N ALA A 96 -1.50 5.93 -6.08
CA ALA A 96 -1.54 4.47 -5.95
C ALA A 96 -1.70 3.78 -7.32
N LEU A 97 -2.62 4.29 -8.15
CA LEU A 97 -2.85 3.76 -9.50
C LEU A 97 -1.65 3.99 -10.42
N THR A 98 -1.02 5.17 -10.36
CA THR A 98 0.21 5.46 -11.13
C THR A 98 1.33 4.49 -10.75
N LEU A 99 1.53 4.21 -9.45
CA LEU A 99 2.54 3.25 -9.03
C LEU A 99 2.21 1.82 -9.49
N ALA A 100 0.93 1.42 -9.42
CA ALA A 100 0.48 0.13 -9.90
C ALA A 100 0.74 -0.06 -11.40
N ASP A 101 0.40 0.94 -12.21
CA ASP A 101 0.65 0.92 -13.66
C ASP A 101 2.14 0.83 -13.99
N VAL A 102 2.98 1.66 -13.35
CA VAL A 102 4.44 1.63 -13.57
C VAL A 102 5.04 0.29 -13.16
N CYS A 103 4.61 -0.30 -12.04
CA CYS A 103 5.07 -1.62 -11.60
C CYS A 103 4.64 -2.71 -12.59
N ARG A 104 3.38 -2.69 -13.04
CA ARG A 104 2.85 -3.62 -14.03
C ARG A 104 3.63 -3.55 -15.35
N ASN A 105 3.89 -2.35 -15.85
CA ASN A 105 4.64 -2.12 -17.09
C ASN A 105 6.09 -2.62 -17.02
N LYS A 106 6.66 -2.72 -15.81
CA LYS A 106 8.01 -3.24 -15.57
C LYS A 106 8.03 -4.70 -15.08
N GLY A 107 6.87 -5.37 -14.98
CA GLY A 107 6.77 -6.74 -14.48
C GLY A 107 7.16 -6.89 -13.00
N LEU A 108 6.99 -5.84 -12.20
CA LEU A 108 7.31 -5.82 -10.78
C LEU A 108 6.09 -6.14 -9.93
N ILE A 109 6.29 -6.94 -8.89
CA ILE A 109 5.25 -7.22 -7.89
C ILE A 109 5.10 -5.99 -6.99
N LEU A 110 3.87 -5.52 -6.88
CA LEU A 110 3.47 -4.43 -5.99
C LEU A 110 2.68 -4.99 -4.79
N ILE A 111 3.14 -4.67 -3.58
CA ILE A 111 2.42 -4.91 -2.32
C ILE A 111 1.81 -3.58 -1.91
N ASN A 112 0.49 -3.44 -2.07
CA ASN A 112 -0.23 -2.22 -1.73
C ASN A 112 -0.94 -2.34 -0.39
N PHE A 113 -0.63 -1.45 0.57
CA PHE A 113 -1.30 -1.41 1.85
C PHE A 113 -2.60 -0.61 1.75
N GLY A 114 -3.71 -1.34 1.60
CA GLY A 114 -5.07 -0.81 1.55
C GLY A 114 -5.70 -0.54 2.92
N SER A 115 -7.04 -0.47 2.96
CA SER A 115 -7.81 -0.32 4.20
C SER A 115 -9.02 -1.26 4.18
N GLY A 116 -9.24 -1.96 5.30
CA GLY A 116 -10.47 -2.72 5.54
C GLY A 116 -11.62 -1.87 6.10
N CYS A 117 -11.36 -0.62 6.47
CA CYS A 117 -12.38 0.32 6.97
C CYS A 117 -13.24 0.90 5.83
N ILE A 118 -13.62 0.04 4.88
CA ILE A 118 -14.53 0.31 3.77
C ILE A 118 -15.80 -0.55 3.88
N PHE A 119 -15.93 -1.26 5.00
CA PHE A 119 -17.10 -2.03 5.37
C PHE A 119 -17.68 -1.58 6.71
N GLU A 120 -18.99 -1.74 6.86
CA GLU A 120 -19.74 -1.63 8.11
C GLU A 120 -20.67 -2.84 8.26
N TYR A 121 -21.09 -3.14 9.49
CA TYR A 121 -22.00 -4.26 9.73
C TYR A 121 -23.33 -4.06 9.00
N ASP A 122 -23.82 -5.14 8.40
CA ASP A 122 -25.07 -5.17 7.64
C ASP A 122 -25.92 -6.39 8.06
N PRO A 123 -27.12 -6.60 7.47
CA PRO A 123 -27.98 -7.72 7.86
C PRO A 123 -27.33 -9.11 7.71
N GLU A 124 -26.38 -9.28 6.78
CA GLU A 124 -25.67 -10.55 6.52
C GLU A 124 -24.39 -10.67 7.36
N HIS A 125 -23.82 -9.53 7.75
CA HIS A 125 -22.60 -9.40 8.54
C HIS A 125 -22.91 -8.71 9.87
N GLN A 126 -23.64 -9.37 10.76
CA GLN A 126 -24.05 -8.75 12.03
C GLN A 126 -22.92 -8.77 13.06
N LEU A 127 -22.88 -7.74 13.92
CA LEU A 127 -21.95 -7.68 15.05
C LEU A 127 -22.10 -8.92 15.95
N GLY A 128 -21.01 -9.64 16.17
CA GLY A 128 -20.98 -10.83 17.03
C GLY A 128 -21.46 -12.12 16.37
N SER A 129 -21.82 -12.09 15.08
CA SER A 129 -22.21 -13.30 14.32
C SER A 129 -21.04 -14.25 14.04
N GLY A 130 -19.80 -13.74 14.07
CA GLY A 130 -18.60 -14.46 13.61
C GLY A 130 -18.44 -14.52 12.09
N ILE A 131 -19.37 -13.92 11.34
CA ILE A 131 -19.33 -13.81 9.88
C ILE A 131 -18.67 -12.47 9.52
N GLY A 132 -17.59 -12.52 8.76
CA GLY A 132 -16.85 -11.34 8.30
C GLY A 132 -16.85 -11.22 6.78
N PHE A 133 -16.60 -10.01 6.31
CA PHE A 133 -16.43 -9.70 4.89
C PHE A 133 -15.20 -10.41 4.30
N LYS A 134 -15.30 -10.78 3.02
CA LYS A 134 -14.28 -11.44 2.21
C LYS A 134 -13.62 -10.49 1.22
N GLU A 135 -12.60 -10.98 0.55
CA GLU A 135 -11.89 -10.28 -0.50
C GLU A 135 -12.79 -9.94 -1.70
N GLU A 136 -13.78 -10.78 -2.01
CA GLU A 136 -14.70 -10.61 -3.14
C GLU A 136 -15.91 -9.72 -2.84
N ASP A 137 -16.11 -9.34 -1.56
CA ASP A 137 -17.29 -8.55 -1.17
C ASP A 137 -17.13 -7.07 -1.56
N GLU A 138 -18.21 -6.49 -2.06
CA GLU A 138 -18.27 -5.08 -2.44
C GLU A 138 -18.28 -4.17 -1.20
N PRO A 139 -17.46 -3.10 -1.17
CA PRO A 139 -17.46 -2.14 -0.07
C PRO A 139 -18.84 -1.55 0.18
N ASN A 140 -19.35 -1.69 1.41
CA ASN A 140 -20.66 -1.16 1.80
C ASN A 140 -20.55 0.13 2.66
N PHE A 141 -19.36 0.53 3.11
CA PHE A 141 -19.15 1.76 3.88
C PHE A 141 -18.39 2.83 3.10
N VAL A 142 -19.12 3.92 2.81
CA VAL A 142 -18.59 5.12 2.17
C VAL A 142 -18.87 6.37 3.00
N GLY A 143 -19.00 6.23 4.32
CA GLY A 143 -19.36 7.31 5.23
C GLY A 143 -18.33 8.44 5.35
N SER A 144 -17.06 8.16 5.05
CA SER A 144 -15.99 9.16 5.01
C SER A 144 -15.32 9.25 3.64
N PHE A 145 -14.85 10.45 3.29
CA PHE A 145 -14.11 10.73 2.06
C PHE A 145 -12.83 9.90 1.98
N TYR A 146 -12.16 9.67 3.11
CA TYR A 146 -11.04 8.73 3.19
C TYR A 146 -11.44 7.33 2.70
N SER A 147 -12.51 6.76 3.26
CA SER A 147 -12.96 5.40 2.91
C SER A 147 -13.38 5.31 1.45
N LYS A 148 -14.05 6.34 0.92
CA LYS A 148 -14.35 6.48 -0.52
C LYS A 148 -13.08 6.38 -1.37
N THR A 149 -12.03 7.15 -1.05
CA THR A 149 -10.79 7.10 -1.83
C THR A 149 -10.10 5.73 -1.78
N LYS A 150 -10.20 5.01 -0.67
CA LYS A 150 -9.60 3.67 -0.54
C LYS A 150 -10.42 2.58 -1.23
N ALA A 151 -11.75 2.67 -1.19
CA ALA A 151 -12.65 1.77 -1.91
C ALA A 151 -12.47 1.92 -3.43
N MET A 152 -12.38 3.15 -3.95
CA MET A 152 -12.17 3.41 -5.38
C MET A 152 -10.90 2.73 -5.95
N VAL A 153 -9.83 2.64 -5.16
CA VAL A 153 -8.57 2.02 -5.59
C VAL A 153 -8.59 0.51 -5.48
N ARG A 154 -9.46 -0.05 -4.62
CA ARG A 154 -9.58 -1.50 -4.47
C ARG A 154 -10.30 -2.14 -5.66
N ASN A 155 -11.25 -1.44 -6.25
CA ASN A 155 -12.14 -1.98 -7.29
C ASN A 155 -11.53 -1.90 -8.71
N GLU A 156 -10.27 -1.48 -8.86
CA GLU A 156 -9.53 -1.35 -10.13
C GLU A 156 -8.23 -2.18 -10.10
#